data_AF-A0A8T1SWF1-F1
#
_entry.id   AF-A0A8T1SWF1-F1
#
_cell.length_a   1.000
_cell.length_b   1.000
_cell.length_c   1.000
_cell.angle_alpha   90.00
_cell.angle_beta   90.00
_cell.angle_gamma   90.00
#
_symmetry.space_group_name_H-M   'P 1'
#
loop_
_entity.id
_entity.type
_entity.pdbx_description
1 polymer ?
#
loop_
_entity_poly.entity_id
_entity_poly.type
_entity_poly.pdbx_seq_one_letter_code
_entity_poly.pdbx_strand_id
1 'polypeptide(L)'
;RGAGRTAFGAAHFRSRRVVLLAARMGSRVELGFVEEAAPWRLRSAQFPSKVGGRPAWLGESGLPGPAELRCGRCGRPCAFLLQLYAPLPGRPDAFHRGLFLFCCRGPACYRPGAPGPLRVFRNQLPRKNDTYSYDPPPDTPPPEGHPPVSLQLQCGAHLCRVCGCLGPKACSRCHRAHYCSKDHQTVDWKLGHKLSCAQSAQLDTAIPDHKFLFPEYEIVIEPEEMETPGDSQTDADTQKTWRNIKNWRLPAVQVKVLSH
;
A
#
# COMPACT_ATOMS: atom_id res chain seq x y z
N ARG A 1 -7.05 -28.70 -54.85
CA ARG A 1 -6.13 -29.34 -53.88
C ARG A 1 -4.88 -28.47 -53.81
N GLY A 2 -4.49 -27.77 -52.76
CA GLY A 2 -5.10 -27.32 -51.52
C GLY A 2 -4.22 -26.14 -51.08
N ALA A 3 -4.83 -25.02 -50.69
CA ALA A 3 -4.13 -23.89 -50.09
C ALA A 3 -3.74 -24.25 -48.66
N GLY A 4 -2.45 -24.17 -48.32
CA GLY A 4 -1.91 -24.48 -46.99
C GLY A 4 -1.16 -23.28 -46.44
N ARG A 5 -1.82 -22.56 -45.54
CA ARG A 5 -1.37 -21.35 -44.84
C ARG A 5 0.00 -21.53 -44.17
N THR A 6 0.96 -20.66 -44.47
CA THR A 6 2.08 -20.41 -43.57
C THR A 6 1.57 -19.61 -42.38
N ALA A 7 1.64 -20.24 -41.21
CA ALA A 7 1.25 -19.63 -39.94
C ALA A 7 2.18 -18.46 -39.63
N PHE A 8 1.66 -17.23 -39.68
CA PHE A 8 2.24 -16.13 -38.93
C PHE A 8 2.06 -16.46 -37.45
N GLY A 9 3.15 -16.90 -36.81
CA GLY A 9 3.21 -16.99 -35.36
C GLY A 9 2.96 -15.60 -34.79
N ALA A 10 1.79 -15.41 -34.21
CA ALA A 10 1.48 -14.24 -33.41
C ALA A 10 2.52 -14.19 -32.29
N ALA A 11 3.45 -13.23 -32.38
CA ALA A 11 4.25 -12.81 -31.24
C ALA A 11 3.25 -12.33 -30.18
N HIS A 12 2.93 -13.23 -29.25
CA HIS A 12 2.15 -12.93 -28.08
C HIS A 12 2.96 -11.95 -27.24
N PHE A 13 2.71 -10.65 -27.43
CA PHE A 13 3.15 -9.58 -26.53
C PHE A 13 2.40 -9.78 -25.20
N ARG A 14 2.93 -10.65 -24.34
CA ARG A 14 2.32 -11.01 -23.05
C ARG A 14 2.80 -10.04 -21.98
N SER A 15 1.82 -9.32 -21.44
CA SER A 15 1.82 -8.56 -20.18
C SER A 15 2.65 -7.27 -20.15
N ARG A 16 1.96 -6.13 -20.27
CA ARG A 16 2.50 -4.83 -19.84
C ARG A 16 2.51 -4.79 -18.31
N ARG A 17 3.44 -5.52 -17.67
CA ARG A 17 3.71 -5.36 -16.24
C ARG A 17 4.30 -3.96 -16.01
N VAL A 18 3.72 -3.16 -15.12
CA VAL A 18 4.22 -1.83 -14.80
C VAL A 18 5.27 -1.96 -13.70
N VAL A 19 6.51 -1.56 -14.00
CA VAL A 19 7.57 -1.41 -12.99
C VAL A 19 7.24 -0.21 -12.11
N LEU A 20 7.05 -0.46 -10.81
CA LEU A 20 6.72 0.56 -9.83
C LEU A 20 7.96 1.05 -9.07
N LEU A 21 8.89 0.15 -8.81
CA LEU A 21 10.06 0.40 -7.98
C LEU A 21 11.27 -0.32 -8.56
N ALA A 22 12.42 0.34 -8.54
CA ALA A 22 13.72 -0.28 -8.72
C ALA A 22 14.55 -0.03 -7.47
N ALA A 23 15.05 -1.10 -6.84
CA ALA A 23 15.95 -1.01 -5.70
C ALA A 23 17.31 -1.59 -6.10
N ARG A 24 18.40 -0.90 -5.72
CA ARG A 24 19.76 -1.38 -5.98
C ARG A 24 20.38 -1.89 -4.68
N MET A 25 20.70 -3.18 -4.65
CA MET A 25 21.44 -3.83 -3.57
C MET A 25 22.82 -4.26 -4.08
N GLY A 26 23.82 -3.39 -3.91
CA GLY A 26 25.16 -3.60 -4.47
C GLY A 26 25.16 -3.51 -6.00
N SER A 27 25.49 -4.62 -6.69
CA SER A 27 25.45 -4.74 -8.16
C SER A 27 24.12 -5.28 -8.69
N ARG A 28 23.22 -5.77 -7.83
CA ARG A 28 21.92 -6.30 -8.24
C ARG A 28 20.84 -5.23 -8.17
N VAL A 29 19.95 -5.26 -9.14
CA VAL A 29 18.73 -4.46 -9.18
C VAL A 29 17.56 -5.40 -9.02
N GLU A 30 16.61 -5.01 -8.17
CA GLU A 30 15.33 -5.68 -8.01
C GLU A 30 14.23 -4.77 -8.54
N LEU A 31 13.32 -5.34 -9.31
CA LEU A 31 12.18 -4.65 -9.92
C LEU A 31 10.90 -5.09 -9.23
N GLY A 32 10.07 -4.12 -8.85
CA GLY A 32 8.73 -4.36 -8.30
C GLY A 32 7.66 -4.17 -9.36
N PHE A 33 6.93 -5.24 -9.69
CA PHE A 33 5.81 -5.24 -10.62
C PHE A 33 4.47 -5.24 -9.88
N VAL A 34 3.49 -4.52 -10.42
CA VAL A 34 2.15 -4.45 -9.84
C VAL A 34 1.27 -5.56 -10.42
N GLU A 35 0.72 -6.41 -9.58
CA GLU A 35 -0.16 -7.53 -9.97
C GLU A 35 -1.45 -7.59 -9.15
N GLU A 36 -2.49 -8.17 -9.75
CA GLU A 36 -3.72 -8.49 -9.01
C GLU A 36 -3.45 -9.63 -8.03
N ALA A 37 -3.97 -9.49 -6.81
CA ALA A 37 -3.86 -10.51 -5.78
C ALA A 37 -5.18 -10.69 -5.05
N ALA A 38 -5.40 -11.91 -4.55
CA ALA A 38 -6.56 -12.18 -3.71
C ALA A 38 -6.50 -11.31 -2.43
N PRO A 39 -7.61 -10.68 -1.97
CA PRO A 39 -7.58 -9.73 -0.86
C PRO A 39 -6.98 -10.27 0.45
N TRP A 40 -7.06 -11.58 0.67
CA TRP A 40 -6.49 -12.22 1.86
C TRP A 40 -4.95 -12.19 1.88
N ARG A 41 -4.28 -12.17 0.72
CA ARG A 41 -2.82 -12.02 0.59
C ARG A 41 -2.34 -10.62 0.95
N LEU A 42 -3.22 -9.64 0.89
CA LEU A 42 -2.90 -8.22 1.13
C LEU A 42 -3.22 -7.77 2.56
N ARG A 43 -3.44 -8.72 3.47
CA ARG A 43 -3.69 -8.50 4.91
C ARG A 43 -2.40 -8.45 5.71
N SER A 44 -2.41 -7.79 6.87
CA SER A 44 -1.25 -7.63 7.75
C SER A 44 -0.53 -8.93 8.13
N ALA A 45 -1.26 -10.03 8.29
CA ALA A 45 -0.67 -11.34 8.62
C ALA A 45 0.20 -11.92 7.51
N GLN A 46 0.01 -11.48 6.27
CA GLN A 46 0.76 -11.95 5.09
C GLN A 46 1.95 -11.05 4.76
N PHE A 47 2.21 -10.02 5.57
CA PHE A 47 3.34 -9.09 5.42
C PHE A 47 3.53 -8.56 3.98
N PRO A 48 2.49 -7.99 3.34
CA PRO A 48 2.53 -7.71 1.91
C PRO A 48 3.43 -6.51 1.58
N SER A 49 4.08 -6.60 0.42
CA SER A 49 4.44 -5.44 -0.39
C SER A 49 3.28 -5.14 -1.34
N LYS A 50 2.69 -3.95 -1.25
CA LYS A 50 1.44 -3.62 -1.97
C LYS A 50 1.29 -2.14 -2.28
N VAL A 51 0.48 -1.85 -3.30
CA VAL A 51 0.00 -0.51 -3.66
C VAL A 51 -1.44 -0.36 -3.20
N GLY A 52 -1.79 0.84 -2.74
CA GLY A 52 -3.15 1.27 -2.50
C GLY A 52 -3.95 0.43 -1.50
N GLY A 53 -5.27 0.58 -1.56
CA GLY A 53 -6.17 0.09 -0.54
C GLY A 53 -5.88 0.72 0.83
N ARG A 54 -6.09 -0.05 1.89
CA ARG A 54 -5.74 0.36 3.26
C ARG A 54 -4.35 -0.16 3.65
N PRO A 55 -3.64 0.56 4.54
CA PRO A 55 -2.40 0.04 5.09
C PRO A 55 -2.65 -1.29 5.77
N ALA A 56 -1.87 -2.31 5.41
CA ALA A 56 -1.71 -3.53 6.18
C ALA A 56 -0.64 -3.27 7.24
N TRP A 57 -1.06 -2.65 8.36
CA TRP A 57 -0.17 -2.30 9.47
C TRP A 57 0.57 -3.53 9.98
N LEU A 58 1.89 -3.40 10.13
CA LEU A 58 2.76 -4.47 10.62
C LEU A 58 2.59 -4.63 12.15
N GLY A 59 3.04 -3.66 12.92
CA GLY A 59 2.76 -3.57 14.35
C GLY A 59 1.66 -2.55 14.64
N GLU A 60 1.02 -2.71 15.80
CA GLU A 60 0.00 -1.77 16.28
C GLU A 60 0.58 -0.68 17.21
N SER A 61 1.84 -0.83 17.60
CA SER A 61 2.59 0.13 18.42
C SER A 61 3.07 1.32 17.58
N GLY A 62 2.95 2.52 18.16
CA GLY A 62 3.50 3.74 17.58
C GLY A 62 2.91 4.12 16.22
N LEU A 63 1.72 3.66 15.86
CA LEU A 63 1.08 4.02 14.61
C LEU A 63 0.94 5.55 14.44
N PRO A 64 1.15 6.09 13.23
CA PRO A 64 1.17 7.53 13.04
C PRO A 64 -0.21 8.12 13.28
N GLY A 65 -0.28 9.14 14.12
CA GLY A 65 -1.52 9.81 14.45
C GLY A 65 -2.05 10.67 13.30
N PRO A 66 -3.31 11.13 13.37
CA PRO A 66 -3.90 11.96 12.33
C PRO A 66 -3.15 13.27 12.03
N ALA A 67 -2.36 13.80 12.96
CA ALA A 67 -1.55 15.00 12.71
C ALA A 67 -0.35 14.71 11.78
N GLU A 68 0.29 13.56 11.97
CA GLU A 68 1.48 13.14 11.22
C GLU A 68 1.12 12.74 9.78
N LEU A 69 -0.08 12.19 9.59
CA LEU A 69 -0.63 11.81 8.30
C LEU A 69 -1.31 12.96 7.54
N ARG A 70 -0.99 14.22 7.87
CA ARG A 70 -1.46 15.39 7.11
C ARG A 70 -0.44 15.82 6.09
N CYS A 71 -0.93 16.21 4.91
CA CYS A 71 -0.11 16.90 3.92
C CYS A 71 0.47 18.18 4.53
N GLY A 72 1.79 18.37 4.42
CA GLY A 72 2.44 19.56 4.95
C GLY A 72 2.02 20.87 4.27
N ARG A 73 1.41 20.79 3.09
CA ARG A 73 1.00 21.97 2.32
C ARG A 73 -0.46 22.35 2.55
N CYS A 74 -1.38 21.42 2.32
CA CYS A 74 -2.82 21.71 2.40
C CYS A 74 -3.47 21.28 3.72
N GLY A 75 -2.74 20.60 4.61
CA GLY A 75 -3.24 20.12 5.90
C GLY A 75 -4.27 18.98 5.84
N ARG A 76 -4.69 18.56 4.64
CA ARG A 76 -5.64 17.45 4.44
C ARG A 76 -4.99 16.09 4.74
N PRO A 77 -5.77 15.07 5.11
CA PRO A 77 -5.25 13.72 5.27
C PRO A 77 -4.57 13.20 3.99
N CYS A 78 -3.40 12.60 4.14
CA CYS A 78 -2.74 11.86 3.07
C CYS A 78 -3.44 10.50 2.86
N ALA A 79 -3.48 10.04 1.62
CA ALA A 79 -3.91 8.71 1.26
C ALA A 79 -2.72 7.74 1.33
N PHE A 80 -3.00 6.49 1.71
CA PHE A 80 -2.01 5.41 1.64
C PHE A 80 -1.67 5.11 0.19
N LEU A 81 -0.41 5.23 -0.19
CA LEU A 81 0.04 4.99 -1.56
C LEU A 81 0.59 3.58 -1.74
N LEU A 82 1.53 3.17 -0.89
CA LEU A 82 2.12 1.84 -0.94
C LEU A 82 2.78 1.46 0.38
N GLN A 83 3.02 0.17 0.56
CA GLN A 83 3.92 -0.36 1.59
C GLN A 83 4.88 -1.41 1.00
N LEU A 84 6.05 -1.52 1.61
CA LEU A 84 7.05 -2.54 1.28
C LEU A 84 7.41 -3.32 2.55
N TYR A 85 7.34 -4.64 2.45
CA TYR A 85 7.96 -5.52 3.43
C TYR A 85 9.43 -5.72 3.07
N ALA A 86 10.32 -5.24 3.93
CA ALA A 86 11.76 -5.14 3.68
C ALA A 86 12.53 -5.55 4.95
N PRO A 87 12.47 -6.84 5.33
CA PRO A 87 13.11 -7.38 6.53
C PRO A 87 14.63 -7.20 6.49
N LEU A 88 15.26 -7.15 7.66
CA LEU A 88 16.71 -7.03 7.79
C LEU A 88 17.27 -8.22 8.58
N PRO A 89 17.72 -9.30 7.91
CA PRO A 89 18.17 -10.54 8.56
C PRO A 89 19.27 -10.38 9.62
N GLY A 90 20.07 -9.30 9.56
CA GLY A 90 21.13 -8.98 10.53
C GLY A 90 20.69 -8.09 11.70
N ARG A 91 19.41 -7.74 11.79
CA ARG A 91 18.90 -6.78 12.77
C ARG A 91 17.72 -7.36 13.57
N PRO A 92 17.95 -7.83 14.82
CA PRO A 92 16.93 -8.52 15.61
C PRO A 92 15.64 -7.72 15.85
N ASP A 93 15.73 -6.39 16.00
CA ASP A 93 14.58 -5.48 16.18
C ASP A 93 13.83 -5.17 14.87
N ALA A 94 14.34 -5.66 13.74
CA ALA A 94 13.80 -5.43 12.40
C ALA A 94 13.70 -6.72 11.59
N PHE A 95 13.44 -7.84 12.28
CA PHE A 95 13.15 -9.12 11.64
C PHE A 95 11.96 -8.97 10.68
N HIS A 96 10.87 -8.34 11.17
CA HIS A 96 9.85 -7.78 10.30
C HIS A 96 10.08 -6.28 10.18
N ARG A 97 10.07 -5.75 8.97
CA ARG A 97 10.22 -4.31 8.75
C ARG A 97 9.34 -3.87 7.58
N GLY A 98 8.42 -2.95 7.88
CA GLY A 98 7.51 -2.34 6.93
C GLY A 98 7.85 -0.87 6.69
N LEU A 99 7.87 -0.48 5.43
CA LEU A 99 7.92 0.93 5.01
C LEU A 99 6.56 1.32 4.46
N PHE A 100 6.01 2.44 4.92
CA PHE A 100 4.69 2.92 4.53
C PHE A 100 4.82 4.31 3.93
N LEU A 101 4.30 4.48 2.71
CA LEU A 101 4.30 5.76 2.00
C LEU A 101 2.87 6.27 1.87
N PHE A 102 2.67 7.51 2.30
CA PHE A 102 1.42 8.24 2.16
C PHE A 102 1.63 9.49 1.31
N CYS A 103 0.62 9.88 0.55
CA CYS A 103 0.70 11.02 -0.35
C CYS A 103 -0.57 11.88 -0.33
N CYS A 104 -0.42 13.18 -0.61
CA CYS A 104 -1.55 14.07 -0.78
C CYS A 104 -2.27 13.77 -2.10
N ARG A 105 -3.61 13.77 -2.10
CA ARG A 105 -4.44 13.63 -3.31
C ARG A 105 -4.57 14.94 -4.11
N GLY A 106 -4.11 16.07 -3.57
CA GLY A 106 -4.18 17.38 -4.22
C GLY A 106 -2.99 17.62 -5.17
N PRO A 107 -3.21 17.74 -6.49
CA PRO A 107 -2.11 17.88 -7.47
C PRO A 107 -1.27 19.15 -7.26
N ALA A 108 -1.89 20.24 -6.78
CA ALA A 108 -1.19 21.48 -6.46
C ALA A 108 -0.12 21.33 -5.35
N CYS A 109 -0.17 20.24 -4.57
CA CYS A 109 0.78 19.98 -3.48
C CYS A 109 2.13 19.38 -3.96
N TYR A 110 2.24 19.00 -5.24
CA TYR A 110 3.48 18.40 -5.80
C TYR A 110 4.43 19.43 -6.43
N ARG A 111 4.15 20.72 -6.24
CA ARG A 111 5.11 21.78 -6.57
C ARG A 111 6.40 21.59 -5.76
N PRO A 112 7.56 22.04 -6.25
CA PRO A 112 8.81 22.04 -5.48
C PRO A 112 8.72 22.79 -4.14
N GLY A 113 9.58 22.45 -3.18
CA GLY A 113 9.68 23.08 -1.87
C GLY A 113 9.23 22.22 -0.68
N ALA A 114 9.53 22.67 0.53
CA ALA A 114 9.16 21.99 1.78
C ALA A 114 8.09 22.80 2.55
N PRO A 115 7.25 22.13 3.37
CA PRO A 115 7.13 20.67 3.51
C PRO A 115 6.43 20.03 2.30
N GLY A 116 6.85 18.80 1.95
CA GLY A 116 6.35 18.07 0.79
C GLY A 116 4.97 17.42 1.00
N PRO A 117 4.37 16.86 -0.08
CA PRO A 117 3.09 16.16 -0.02
C PRO A 117 3.18 14.69 0.45
N LEU A 118 4.40 14.18 0.63
CA LEU A 118 4.68 12.78 0.99
C LEU A 118 4.99 12.64 2.47
N ARG A 119 4.56 11.52 3.06
CA ARG A 119 4.90 11.10 4.43
C ARG A 119 5.38 9.66 4.38
N VAL A 120 6.51 9.37 5.02
CA VAL A 120 7.06 8.02 5.09
C VAL A 120 7.26 7.62 6.54
N PHE A 121 6.79 6.42 6.85
CA PHE A 121 6.89 5.83 8.16
C PHE A 121 7.56 4.47 8.06
N ARG A 122 8.32 4.15 9.09
CA ARG A 122 8.90 2.82 9.29
C ARG A 122 8.26 2.20 10.53
N ASN A 123 7.81 0.96 10.41
CA ASN A 123 7.45 0.12 11.54
C ASN A 123 8.25 -1.18 11.46
N GLN A 124 8.67 -1.69 12.61
CA GLN A 124 9.52 -2.87 12.68
C GLN A 124 9.23 -3.65 13.94
N LEU A 125 9.31 -4.98 13.84
CA LEU A 125 9.06 -5.90 14.94
C LEU A 125 10.18 -6.94 15.01
N PRO A 126 10.57 -7.38 16.22
CA PRO A 126 11.40 -8.55 16.39
C PRO A 126 10.67 -9.83 15.97
N ARG A 127 11.42 -10.92 15.75
CA ARG A 127 10.83 -12.22 15.35
C ARG A 127 9.81 -12.71 16.37
N LYS A 128 10.18 -12.71 17.66
CA LYS A 128 9.25 -12.99 18.76
C LYS A 128 8.60 -11.68 19.18
N ASN A 129 7.31 -11.53 18.94
CA ASN A 129 6.51 -10.36 19.26
C ASN A 129 5.08 -10.78 19.66
N ASP A 130 4.30 -9.83 20.16
CA ASP A 130 2.94 -10.10 20.69
C ASP A 130 1.85 -10.10 19.61
N THR A 131 2.18 -9.67 18.38
CA THR A 131 1.21 -9.47 17.29
C THR A 131 1.08 -10.70 16.39
N TYR A 132 2.18 -11.42 16.17
CA TYR A 132 2.24 -12.52 15.21
C TYR A 132 2.78 -13.81 15.84
N SER A 133 2.30 -14.93 15.32
CA SER A 133 2.86 -16.25 15.63
C SER A 133 4.34 -16.30 15.23
N TYR A 134 5.09 -17.16 15.92
CA TYR A 134 6.46 -17.46 15.53
C TYR A 134 6.51 -18.16 14.16
N ASP A 135 5.53 -19.03 13.88
CA ASP A 135 5.40 -19.77 12.62
C ASP A 135 4.58 -18.98 11.60
N PRO A 136 4.93 -19.06 10.30
CA PRO A 136 4.21 -18.34 9.26
C PRO A 136 2.77 -18.85 9.12
N PRO A 137 1.82 -17.97 8.74
CA PRO A 137 0.47 -18.43 8.43
C PRO A 137 0.47 -19.33 7.18
N PRO A 138 -0.55 -20.19 7.01
CA PRO A 138 -0.70 -20.97 5.79
C PRO A 138 -0.84 -20.08 4.54
N ASP A 139 -0.23 -20.50 3.42
CA ASP A 139 -0.46 -19.91 2.09
C ASP A 139 -1.72 -20.48 1.44
N THR A 140 -2.82 -20.43 2.19
CA THR A 140 -4.14 -20.83 1.72
C THR A 140 -5.16 -19.80 2.15
N PRO A 141 -6.25 -19.61 1.38
CA PRO A 141 -7.34 -18.73 1.79
C PRO A 141 -7.82 -19.09 3.21
N PRO A 142 -8.16 -18.08 4.03
CA PRO A 142 -8.77 -18.33 5.33
C PRO A 142 -10.14 -19.02 5.15
N PRO A 143 -10.60 -19.82 6.14
CA PRO A 143 -11.91 -20.46 6.11
C PRO A 143 -13.08 -19.53 5.73
N GLU A 144 -14.13 -20.08 5.13
CA GLU A 144 -15.31 -19.26 4.82
C GLU A 144 -15.96 -18.72 6.10
N GLY A 145 -16.38 -17.45 6.08
CA GLY A 145 -17.00 -16.78 7.24
C GLY A 145 -16.08 -15.91 8.10
N HIS A 146 -14.79 -15.77 7.75
CA HIS A 146 -13.96 -14.74 8.39
C HIS A 146 -14.52 -13.33 8.11
N PRO A 147 -14.71 -12.50 9.15
CA PRO A 147 -15.37 -11.21 9.00
C PRO A 147 -14.60 -10.30 8.04
N PRO A 148 -15.31 -9.38 7.35
CA PRO A 148 -14.70 -8.38 6.50
C PRO A 148 -13.72 -7.50 7.29
N VAL A 149 -12.94 -6.70 6.58
CA VAL A 149 -11.88 -5.81 7.11
C VAL A 149 -12.21 -5.27 8.51
N SER A 150 -11.52 -5.79 9.54
CA SER A 150 -11.68 -5.27 10.89
C SER A 150 -11.22 -3.82 10.95
N LEU A 151 -12.10 -2.95 11.43
CA LEU A 151 -11.80 -1.54 11.70
C LEU A 151 -11.37 -1.29 13.15
N GLN A 152 -11.03 -2.35 13.87
CA GLN A 152 -10.46 -2.30 15.20
C GLN A 152 -9.23 -3.20 15.24
N LEU A 153 -8.14 -2.64 15.76
CA LEU A 153 -6.89 -3.33 16.01
C LEU A 153 -7.00 -4.23 17.26
N GLN A 154 -6.08 -5.18 17.42
CA GLN A 154 -6.03 -6.08 18.58
C GLN A 154 -5.85 -5.32 19.90
N CYS A 155 -5.10 -4.22 19.89
CA CYS A 155 -4.94 -3.31 21.02
C CYS A 155 -6.21 -2.48 21.34
N GLY A 156 -7.30 -2.66 20.57
CA GLY A 156 -8.57 -1.95 20.75
C GLY A 156 -8.65 -0.61 20.03
N ALA A 157 -7.55 -0.12 19.44
CA ALA A 157 -7.55 1.13 18.70
C ALA A 157 -8.41 1.03 17.43
N HIS A 158 -9.25 2.04 17.21
CA HIS A 158 -10.14 2.08 16.06
C HIS A 158 -9.48 2.72 14.84
N LEU A 159 -9.80 2.17 13.68
CA LEU A 159 -9.34 2.62 12.37
C LEU A 159 -10.41 3.47 11.68
N CYS A 160 -9.94 4.41 10.88
CA CYS A 160 -10.78 5.29 10.09
C CYS A 160 -11.53 4.49 9.02
N ARG A 161 -12.86 4.63 8.99
CA ARG A 161 -13.74 4.02 7.98
C ARG A 161 -13.39 4.38 6.54
N VAL A 162 -12.71 5.49 6.29
CA VAL A 162 -12.32 5.92 4.94
C VAL A 162 -10.94 5.38 4.57
N CYS A 163 -9.93 5.66 5.39
CA CYS A 163 -8.53 5.44 5.00
C CYS A 163 -7.81 4.28 5.70
N GLY A 164 -8.39 3.64 6.72
CA GLY A 164 -7.74 2.57 7.48
C GLY A 164 -6.58 3.03 8.39
N CYS A 165 -6.33 4.33 8.53
CA CYS A 165 -5.38 4.88 9.51
C CYS A 165 -6.06 5.05 10.88
N LEU A 166 -5.32 5.38 11.94
CA LEU A 166 -5.90 5.61 13.26
C LEU A 166 -7.07 6.62 13.22
N GLY A 167 -8.21 6.22 13.79
CA GLY A 167 -9.47 6.94 13.81
C GLY A 167 -9.92 7.30 15.24
N PRO A 168 -9.24 8.20 15.95
CA PRO A 168 -9.56 8.50 17.34
C PRO A 168 -10.92 9.18 17.53
N LYS A 169 -11.53 9.70 16.46
CA LYS A 169 -12.81 10.43 16.54
C LYS A 169 -13.97 9.51 16.19
N ALA A 170 -14.81 9.23 17.17
CA ALA A 170 -16.07 8.52 16.95
C ALA A 170 -17.16 9.47 16.40
N CYS A 171 -18.07 8.92 15.59
CA CYS A 171 -19.30 9.60 15.20
C CYS A 171 -20.12 9.88 16.45
N SER A 172 -20.48 11.14 16.68
CA SER A 172 -21.20 11.59 17.88
C SER A 172 -22.63 11.03 18.02
N ARG A 173 -23.17 10.41 16.96
CA ARG A 173 -24.53 9.84 16.97
C ARG A 173 -24.53 8.35 17.28
N CYS A 174 -23.69 7.56 16.58
CA CYS A 174 -23.69 6.10 16.74
C CYS A 174 -22.54 5.58 17.61
N HIS A 175 -21.48 6.37 17.83
CA HIS A 175 -20.24 5.99 18.51
C HIS A 175 -19.50 4.77 17.95
N ARG A 176 -19.97 4.17 16.84
CA ARG A 176 -19.40 2.99 16.18
C ARG A 176 -18.50 3.31 14.99
N ALA A 177 -18.76 4.42 14.31
CA ALA A 177 -18.00 4.85 13.15
C ALA A 177 -16.83 5.74 13.57
N HIS A 178 -15.62 5.40 13.15
CA HIS A 178 -14.39 6.09 13.56
C HIS A 178 -13.71 6.79 12.39
N TYR A 179 -13.08 7.95 12.67
CA TYR A 179 -12.48 8.81 11.66
C TYR A 179 -11.17 9.45 12.14
N CYS A 180 -10.21 9.61 11.22
CA CYS A 180 -8.98 10.34 11.48
C CYS A 180 -9.19 11.86 11.42
N SER A 181 -10.23 12.34 10.72
CA SER A 181 -10.50 13.76 10.53
C SER A 181 -11.99 14.04 10.29
N LYS A 182 -12.38 15.30 10.47
CA LYS A 182 -13.72 15.80 10.08
C LYS A 182 -13.95 15.67 8.57
N ASP A 183 -12.89 15.81 7.77
CA ASP A 183 -12.95 15.66 6.31
C ASP A 183 -13.42 14.26 5.93
N HIS A 184 -12.79 13.22 6.49
CA HIS A 184 -13.18 11.82 6.23
C HIS A 184 -14.56 11.48 6.76
N GLN A 185 -14.93 12.01 7.94
CA GLN A 185 -16.30 11.87 8.44
C GLN A 185 -17.31 12.48 7.46
N THR A 186 -17.03 13.67 6.93
CA THR A 186 -17.94 14.36 6.00
C THR A 186 -18.10 13.60 4.68
N VAL A 187 -17.01 13.06 4.14
CA VAL A 187 -17.03 12.25 2.92
C VAL A 187 -17.85 10.97 3.13
N ASP A 188 -17.57 10.20 4.19
CA ASP A 188 -18.30 8.97 4.51
C ASP A 188 -19.79 9.24 4.80
N TRP A 189 -20.09 10.34 5.50
CA TRP A 189 -21.45 10.78 5.77
C TRP A 189 -22.28 10.97 4.50
N LYS A 190 -21.71 11.67 3.50
CA LYS A 190 -22.38 11.95 2.22
C LYS A 190 -22.57 10.69 1.37
N LEU A 191 -21.68 9.70 1.47
CA LEU A 191 -21.64 8.55 0.58
C LEU A 191 -22.30 7.28 1.14
N GLY A 192 -22.66 7.24 2.42
CA GLY A 192 -23.45 6.11 2.93
C GLY A 192 -23.63 6.08 4.44
N HIS A 193 -22.73 6.68 5.22
CA HIS A 193 -22.83 6.60 6.68
C HIS A 193 -24.11 7.27 7.20
N LYS A 194 -24.62 8.35 6.58
CA LYS A 194 -25.87 8.99 7.01
C LYS A 194 -27.05 8.01 7.12
N LEU A 195 -27.16 7.07 6.17
CA LEU A 195 -28.24 6.08 6.11
C LEU A 195 -28.04 4.96 7.14
N SER A 196 -26.82 4.47 7.28
CA SER A 196 -26.48 3.37 8.20
C SER A 196 -26.28 3.82 9.66
N CYS A 197 -26.04 5.12 9.92
CA CYS A 197 -25.77 5.63 11.26
C CYS A 197 -26.93 5.43 12.24
N ALA A 198 -28.18 5.36 11.75
CA ALA A 198 -29.37 5.15 12.57
C ALA A 198 -29.70 3.66 12.79
N GLN A 199 -29.07 2.75 12.03
CA GLN A 199 -29.36 1.33 12.11
C GLN A 199 -28.54 0.71 13.24
N SER A 200 -29.22 0.31 14.31
CA SER A 200 -28.61 -0.28 15.53
C SER A 200 -28.07 -1.70 15.33
N ALA A 201 -28.27 -2.31 14.16
CA ALA A 201 -27.96 -3.72 13.94
C ALA A 201 -26.54 -3.93 13.39
N GLN A 202 -25.95 -5.07 13.77
CA GLN A 202 -24.65 -5.63 13.39
C GLN A 202 -24.57 -6.04 11.91
N LEU A 203 -25.09 -5.24 10.98
CA LEU A 203 -24.80 -5.48 9.57
C LEU A 203 -23.38 -4.98 9.33
N ASP A 204 -22.50 -5.91 8.94
CA ASP A 204 -21.27 -5.68 8.19
C ASP A 204 -21.59 -4.72 7.05
N THR A 205 -21.58 -3.43 7.36
CA THR A 205 -22.14 -2.44 6.47
C THR A 205 -21.05 -2.15 5.46
N ALA A 206 -21.26 -2.65 4.25
CA ALA A 206 -20.37 -2.45 3.11
C ALA A 206 -19.91 -0.98 3.11
N ILE A 207 -18.60 -0.80 3.24
CA ILE A 207 -18.01 0.52 3.26
C ILE A 207 -18.05 1.01 1.82
N PRO A 208 -18.73 2.14 1.53
CA PRO A 208 -18.83 2.62 0.15
C PRO A 208 -17.45 3.03 -0.37
N ASP A 209 -17.27 2.99 -1.67
CA ASP A 209 -16.07 3.52 -2.31
C ASP A 209 -16.08 5.05 -2.25
N HIS A 210 -15.27 5.61 -1.34
CA HIS A 210 -15.14 7.06 -1.16
C HIS A 210 -14.30 7.74 -2.25
N LYS A 211 -13.77 7.00 -3.22
CA LYS A 211 -12.78 7.46 -4.22
C LYS A 211 -11.53 8.10 -3.59
N PHE A 212 -11.28 7.76 -2.32
CA PHE A 212 -10.14 8.25 -1.54
C PHE A 212 -8.94 7.32 -1.62
N LEU A 213 -9.18 6.01 -1.48
CA LEU A 213 -8.16 4.97 -1.57
C LEU A 213 -7.69 4.81 -3.02
N PHE A 214 -6.40 4.50 -3.19
CA PHE A 214 -5.92 4.03 -4.49
C PHE A 214 -6.36 2.57 -4.72
N PRO A 215 -6.49 2.12 -5.98
CA PRO A 215 -6.66 0.71 -6.30
C PRO A 215 -5.60 -0.17 -5.62
N GLU A 216 -6.00 -1.35 -5.20
CA GLU A 216 -5.19 -2.24 -4.37
C GLU A 216 -4.57 -3.36 -5.20
N TYR A 217 -3.25 -3.53 -5.11
CA TYR A 217 -2.47 -4.51 -5.88
C TYR A 217 -1.26 -5.01 -5.09
N GLU A 218 -0.78 -6.22 -5.40
CA GLU A 218 0.48 -6.76 -4.89
C GLU A 218 1.67 -6.15 -5.63
N ILE A 219 2.79 -5.96 -4.93
CA ILE A 219 4.09 -5.66 -5.54
C ILE A 219 4.92 -6.93 -5.51
N VAL A 220 5.05 -7.57 -6.67
CA VAL A 220 5.90 -8.75 -6.86
C VAL A 220 7.32 -8.28 -7.18
N ILE A 221 8.28 -8.65 -6.34
CA ILE A 221 9.69 -8.26 -6.50
C ILE A 221 10.43 -9.38 -7.21
N GLU A 222 11.00 -9.07 -8.37
CA GLU A 222 11.78 -10.00 -9.18
C GLU A 222 13.18 -9.40 -9.44
N PRO A 223 14.24 -10.21 -9.54
CA PRO A 223 15.56 -9.72 -9.92
C PRO A 223 15.54 -9.20 -11.36
N GLU A 224 16.27 -8.12 -11.65
CA GLU A 224 16.49 -7.68 -13.03
C GLU A 224 17.31 -8.74 -13.77
N GLU A 225 16.75 -9.29 -14.85
CA GLU A 225 17.48 -10.14 -15.78
C GLU A 225 18.47 -9.27 -16.56
N MET A 226 19.77 -9.44 -16.31
CA MET A 226 20.80 -8.82 -17.13
C MET A 226 20.87 -9.54 -18.47
N GLU A 227 20.48 -8.88 -19.55
CA GLU A 227 20.69 -9.38 -20.91
C GLU A 227 22.19 -9.74 -21.10
N THR A 228 22.46 -10.99 -21.47
CA THR A 228 23.81 -11.42 -21.88
C THR A 228 24.27 -10.57 -23.07
N PRO A 229 25.55 -10.14 -23.13
CA PRO A 229 26.06 -9.35 -24.24
C PRO A 229 26.15 -10.22 -25.49
N GLY A 230 25.04 -10.32 -26.22
CA GLY A 230 24.88 -11.14 -27.41
C GLY A 230 23.64 -10.77 -28.23
N ASP A 231 22.55 -10.37 -27.58
CA ASP A 231 21.31 -9.98 -28.27
C ASP A 231 21.18 -8.47 -28.39
N SER A 232 22.09 -7.87 -29.17
CA SER A 232 22.00 -6.45 -29.54
C SER A 232 21.01 -6.27 -30.70
N GLN A 233 19.72 -6.18 -30.39
CA GLN A 233 18.79 -5.37 -31.18
C GLN A 233 18.30 -4.22 -30.31
N THR A 234 19.02 -3.10 -30.42
CA THR A 234 18.70 -1.87 -29.69
C THR A 234 17.41 -1.26 -30.23
N ASP A 235 16.28 -1.58 -29.62
CA ASP A 235 15.05 -0.82 -29.86
C ASP A 235 15.16 0.55 -29.16
N ALA A 236 15.00 1.61 -29.95
CA ALA A 236 15.12 3.01 -29.53
C ALA A 236 14.14 3.42 -28.41
N ASP A 237 13.14 2.59 -28.10
CA ASP A 237 12.16 2.81 -27.04
C ASP A 237 12.71 2.45 -25.65
N THR A 238 13.56 1.43 -25.54
CA THR A 238 14.20 1.02 -24.27
C THR A 238 15.09 2.13 -23.73
N GLN A 239 15.79 2.86 -24.62
CA GLN A 239 16.68 3.96 -24.22
C GLN A 239 15.92 5.21 -23.73
N LYS A 240 14.65 5.41 -24.15
CA LYS A 240 13.78 6.48 -23.61
C LYS A 240 13.34 6.17 -22.19
N THR A 241 13.00 4.92 -21.89
CA THR A 241 12.57 4.47 -20.55
C THR A 241 13.67 4.70 -19.50
N TRP A 242 14.93 4.41 -19.84
CA TRP A 242 16.08 4.63 -18.95
C TRP A 242 16.41 6.10 -18.68
N ARG A 243 16.23 6.99 -19.67
CA ARG A 243 16.40 8.44 -19.48
C ARG A 243 15.38 9.03 -18.50
N ASN A 244 14.18 8.47 -18.45
CA ASN A 244 13.11 8.93 -17.57
C ASN A 244 13.32 8.50 -16.10
N ILE A 245 13.85 7.28 -15.87
CA ILE A 245 14.14 6.78 -14.51
C ILE A 245 15.27 7.57 -13.85
N LYS A 246 16.35 7.90 -14.59
CA LYS A 246 17.49 8.67 -14.06
C LYS A 246 17.15 10.12 -13.67
N ASN A 247 16.03 10.67 -14.19
CA ASN A 247 15.58 12.03 -13.88
C ASN A 247 14.56 12.10 -12.74
N TRP A 248 14.18 10.97 -12.13
CA TRP A 248 13.28 10.96 -10.97
C TRP A 248 14.01 11.43 -9.69
N ARG A 249 13.95 12.74 -9.42
CA ARG A 249 14.35 13.28 -8.12
C ARG A 249 13.22 13.06 -7.11
N LEU A 250 13.39 12.12 -6.19
CA LEU A 250 12.53 12.02 -5.01
C LEU A 250 12.62 13.35 -4.24
N PRO A 251 11.50 14.05 -3.98
CA PRO A 251 11.53 15.22 -3.10
C PRO A 251 12.00 14.79 -1.71
N ALA A 252 12.69 15.67 -0.98
CA ALA A 252 13.21 15.38 0.36
C ALA A 252 12.12 14.74 1.24
N VAL A 253 12.28 13.45 1.55
CA VAL A 253 11.35 12.68 2.37
C VAL A 253 11.90 12.62 3.78
N GLN A 254 11.18 13.18 4.75
CA GLN A 254 11.44 12.90 6.15
C GLN A 254 10.87 11.52 6.48
N VAL A 255 11.75 10.58 6.84
CA VAL A 255 11.37 9.24 7.32
C VAL A 255 11.23 9.31 8.83
N LYS A 256 10.02 9.12 9.35
CA LYS A 256 9.82 9.00 10.80
C LYS A 256 9.90 7.53 11.21
N VAL A 257 10.71 7.28 12.23
CA VAL A 257 10.83 5.96 12.87
C VAL A 257 9.72 5.84 13.90
N LEU A 258 8.88 4.81 13.76
CA LEU A 258 7.93 4.41 14.81
C LEU A 258 8.68 3.37 15.64
N SER A 259 9.34 3.79 16.71
CA SER A 259 10.00 2.89 17.66
C SER A 259 9.06 2.54 18.81
N HIS A 260 9.25 1.34 19.37
CA HIS A 260 8.74 0.94 20.67
C HIS A 260 9.33 1.81 21.79
#